data_AF-A0A6N6PAZ7-F1
#
_entry.id   AF-A0A6N6PAZ7-F1
#
_cell.length_a   1.000
_cell.length_b   1.000
_cell.length_c   1.000
_cell.angle_alpha   90.00
_cell.angle_beta   90.00
_cell.angle_gamma   90.00
#
_symmetry.space_group_name_H-M   'P 1'
#
loop_
_entity.id
_entity.type
_entity.pdbx_description
1 polymer ?
#
loop_
_entity_poly.entity_id
_entity_poly.type
_entity_poly.pdbx_seq_one_letter_code
_entity_poly.pdbx_strand_id
1 'polypeptide(L)'
;SLMVNRIRKALELFQSRRNNSEVGAMLSTLSDVDANRTSSSYAIVKVFLWAIPILGFIGTVLGLSFAMASFGGADLSDPAVLKSSVTSITSGLAVAFNTTLLGLLLSMVLMFPTSALQTSEEDCLTEIDAFCNEHLMPRLNDGGQETPAFEFSEDPTGFLEELAGKLASQQHKFLESLTQTSGNLTSVLQNLDEKATGQQAALAERIGRMTHETNERARAAVEHSMQMSLKHLSAIEAGINGINAALQNLGEKQIVVQREKKRGLFGRG
;
A
#
# COMPACT_ATOMS: atom_id res chain seq x y z
N SER A 1 23.50 23.51 15.13
CA SER A 1 23.88 22.42 14.23
C SER A 1 23.47 21.09 14.86
N LEU A 2 22.70 20.28 14.13
CA LEU A 2 22.18 18.99 14.57
C LEU A 2 23.32 17.98 14.79
N MET A 3 24.31 18.00 13.90
CA MET A 3 25.57 17.25 13.99
C MET A 3 26.32 17.49 15.31
N VAL A 4 26.55 18.76 15.68
CA VAL A 4 27.28 19.11 16.91
C VAL A 4 26.54 18.62 18.17
N ASN A 5 25.21 18.68 18.16
CA ASN A 5 24.41 18.21 19.28
C ASN A 5 24.45 16.68 19.41
N ARG A 6 24.41 15.94 18.29
CA ARG A 6 24.57 14.48 18.28
C ARG A 6 25.95 14.07 18.79
N ILE A 7 27.02 14.66 18.27
CA ILE A 7 28.39 14.37 18.70
C ILE A 7 28.57 14.64 20.19
N ARG A 8 28.04 15.77 20.69
CA ARG A 8 28.12 16.11 22.12
C ARG A 8 27.44 15.05 22.99
N LYS A 9 26.19 14.68 22.67
CA LYS A 9 25.46 13.66 23.43
C LYS A 9 26.16 12.29 23.40
N ALA A 10 26.72 11.92 22.25
CA ALA A 10 27.49 10.69 22.12
C ALA A 10 28.76 10.70 23.01
N LEU A 11 29.49 11.81 23.04
CA LEU A 11 30.66 11.98 23.90
C LEU A 11 30.31 12.02 25.40
N GLU A 12 29.20 12.67 25.78
CA GLU A 12 28.69 12.70 27.16
C GLU A 12 28.34 11.28 27.65
N LEU A 13 27.65 10.49 26.82
CA LEU A 13 27.35 9.09 27.14
C LEU A 13 28.61 8.25 27.21
N PHE A 14 29.54 8.42 26.26
CA PHE A 14 30.81 7.71 26.24
C PHE A 14 31.66 8.01 27.49
N GLN A 15 31.69 9.26 27.95
CA GLN A 15 32.41 9.66 29.15
C GLN A 15 31.87 8.95 30.41
N SER A 16 30.56 8.73 30.48
CA SER A 16 29.91 8.10 31.63
C SER A 16 30.00 6.56 31.61
N ARG A 17 29.82 5.93 30.45
CA ARG A 17 29.68 4.47 30.31
C ARG A 17 30.93 3.76 29.77
N ARG A 18 31.76 4.44 28.97
CA ARG A 18 32.92 3.91 28.23
C ARG A 18 32.63 2.62 27.44
N ASN A 19 31.44 2.52 26.84
CA ASN A 19 31.03 1.39 26.02
C ASN A 19 30.69 1.88 24.61
N ASN A 20 31.46 1.45 23.61
CA ASN A 20 31.29 1.87 22.21
C ASN A 20 29.93 1.37 21.64
N SER A 21 29.51 0.15 21.99
CA SER A 21 28.25 -0.44 21.54
C SER A 21 27.01 0.34 22.02
N GLU A 22 27.02 0.82 23.28
CA GLU A 22 25.92 1.60 23.85
C GLU A 22 25.80 2.98 23.17
N VAL A 23 26.93 3.60 22.84
CA VAL A 23 26.96 4.88 22.10
C VAL A 23 26.46 4.71 20.66
N GLY A 24 26.86 3.62 19.99
CA GLY A 24 26.34 3.28 18.66
C GLY A 24 24.82 3.08 18.66
N ALA A 25 24.28 2.35 19.64
CA ALA A 25 22.84 2.16 19.79
C ALA A 25 22.09 3.49 20.06
N MET A 26 22.65 4.37 20.89
CA MET A 26 22.10 5.70 21.13
C MET A 26 22.12 6.56 19.85
N LEU A 27 23.22 6.56 19.11
CA LEU A 27 23.35 7.30 17.84
C LEU A 27 22.34 6.82 16.81
N SER A 28 22.14 5.50 16.67
CA SER A 28 21.10 4.92 15.82
C SER A 28 19.70 5.38 16.23
N THR A 29 19.39 5.37 17.53
CA THR A 29 18.10 5.84 18.04
C THR A 29 17.90 7.35 17.77
N LEU A 30 18.94 8.16 17.91
CA LEU A 30 18.88 9.60 17.61
C LEU A 30 18.70 9.84 16.11
N SER A 31 19.33 9.03 15.25
CA SER A 31 19.13 9.05 13.80
C SER A 31 17.66 8.83 13.45
N ASP A 32 17.06 7.76 13.95
CA ASP A 32 15.65 7.43 13.72
C ASP A 32 14.70 8.54 14.19
N VAL A 33 14.97 9.12 15.36
CA VAL A 33 14.16 10.22 15.92
C VAL A 33 14.20 11.45 15.03
N ASP A 34 15.38 11.85 14.55
CA ASP A 34 15.54 13.03 13.70
C ASP A 34 14.98 12.79 12.28
N ALA A 35 15.14 11.58 11.73
CA ALA A 35 14.53 11.18 10.46
C ALA A 35 12.99 11.25 10.56
N ASN A 36 12.41 10.69 11.63
CA ASN A 36 10.97 10.71 11.85
C ASN A 36 10.46 12.14 12.09
N ARG A 37 11.24 12.99 12.77
CA ARG A 37 10.93 14.41 12.96
C ARG A 37 10.90 15.18 11.64
N THR A 38 11.85 14.90 10.76
CA THR A 38 11.92 15.51 9.41
C THR A 38 10.70 15.09 8.60
N SER A 39 10.43 13.79 8.49
CA SER A 39 9.24 13.26 7.80
C SER A 39 7.93 13.85 8.34
N SER A 40 7.79 13.93 9.67
CA SER A 40 6.61 14.51 10.32
C SER A 40 6.42 16.00 10.01
N SER A 41 7.52 16.75 9.84
CA SER A 41 7.46 18.18 9.52
C SER A 41 6.88 18.44 8.12
N TYR A 42 7.09 17.52 7.18
CA TYR A 42 6.50 17.59 5.83
C TYR A 42 5.08 17.04 5.75
N ALA A 43 4.58 16.33 6.77
CA ALA A 43 3.26 15.70 6.73
C ALA A 43 2.14 16.72 6.45
N ILE A 44 2.16 17.87 7.15
CA ILE A 44 1.16 18.93 6.96
C ILE A 44 1.26 19.57 5.58
N VAL A 45 2.49 19.78 5.07
CA VAL A 45 2.71 20.34 3.73
C VAL A 45 2.16 19.43 2.66
N LYS A 46 2.37 18.11 2.78
CA LYS A 46 1.79 17.10 1.88
C LYS A 46 0.27 17.10 1.88
N VAL A 47 -0.36 17.30 3.04
CA VAL A 47 -1.83 17.44 3.14
C VAL A 47 -2.32 18.65 2.35
N PHE A 48 -1.65 19.81 2.47
CA PHE A 48 -2.00 20.99 1.67
C PHE A 48 -1.78 20.76 0.17
N LEU A 49 -0.67 20.14 -0.24
CA LEU A 49 -0.41 19.81 -1.65
C LEU A 49 -1.49 18.90 -2.24
N TRP A 50 -1.97 17.94 -1.44
CA TRP A 50 -3.08 17.04 -1.80
C TRP A 50 -4.45 17.76 -1.85
N ALA A 51 -4.66 18.78 -1.01
CA ALA A 51 -5.91 19.53 -0.96
C ALA A 51 -6.08 20.52 -2.13
N ILE A 52 -4.99 21.06 -2.68
CA ILE A 52 -5.04 22.07 -3.77
C ILE A 52 -5.88 21.60 -4.99
N PRO A 53 -5.69 20.39 -5.55
CA PRO A 53 -6.52 19.88 -6.65
C PRO A 53 -8.01 19.79 -6.30
N ILE A 54 -8.33 19.35 -5.08
CA ILE A 54 -9.70 19.23 -4.60
C ILE A 54 -10.34 20.61 -4.48
N LEU A 55 -9.59 21.59 -3.98
CA LEU A 55 -10.03 22.99 -3.91
C LEU A 55 -10.29 23.57 -5.31
N GLY A 56 -9.44 23.24 -6.29
CA GLY A 56 -9.66 23.59 -7.69
C GLY A 56 -10.97 23.00 -8.24
N PHE A 57 -11.22 21.72 -7.97
CA PHE A 57 -12.46 21.05 -8.34
C PHE A 57 -13.69 21.69 -7.67
N ILE A 58 -13.61 22.03 -6.38
CA ILE A 58 -14.67 22.78 -5.68
C ILE A 58 -14.93 24.11 -6.38
N GLY A 59 -13.89 24.82 -6.82
CA GLY A 59 -14.00 26.03 -7.62
C GLY A 59 -14.81 25.82 -8.91
N THR A 60 -14.61 24.70 -9.61
CA THR A 60 -15.43 24.39 -10.79
C THR A 60 -16.88 24.11 -10.47
N VAL A 61 -17.16 23.36 -9.40
CA VAL A 61 -18.53 23.04 -8.98
C VAL A 61 -19.29 24.32 -8.63
N LEU A 62 -18.64 25.26 -7.93
CA LEU A 62 -19.21 26.57 -7.62
C LEU A 62 -19.43 27.41 -8.89
N GLY A 63 -18.44 27.50 -9.77
CA GLY A 63 -18.56 28.27 -11.02
C GLY A 63 -19.67 27.74 -11.95
N LEU A 64 -19.81 26.42 -12.05
CA LEU A 64 -20.92 25.77 -12.75
C LEU A 64 -22.27 26.05 -12.08
N SER A 65 -22.34 25.99 -10.75
CA SER A 65 -23.57 26.25 -10.00
C SER A 65 -24.10 27.68 -10.23
N PHE A 66 -23.21 28.68 -10.19
CA PHE A 66 -23.57 30.07 -10.50
C PHE A 66 -23.99 30.27 -11.96
N ALA A 67 -23.26 29.65 -12.90
CA ALA A 67 -23.60 29.68 -14.32
C ALA A 67 -25.00 29.12 -14.59
N MET A 68 -25.37 28.00 -13.95
CA MET A 68 -26.68 27.37 -14.09
C MET A 68 -27.81 28.18 -13.44
N ALA A 69 -27.55 28.85 -12.32
CA ALA A 69 -28.56 29.69 -11.65
C ALA A 69 -29.04 30.85 -12.55
N SER A 70 -28.14 31.43 -13.35
CA SER A 70 -28.49 32.48 -14.33
C SER A 70 -29.40 32.00 -15.46
N PHE A 71 -29.45 30.69 -15.72
CA PHE A 71 -30.27 30.09 -16.76
C PHE A 71 -31.65 29.68 -16.25
N GLY A 72 -31.74 29.20 -15.00
CA GLY A 72 -32.99 28.74 -14.39
C GLY A 72 -34.05 29.82 -14.14
N GLY A 73 -33.66 31.10 -14.13
CA GLY A 73 -34.59 32.24 -13.95
C GLY A 73 -34.87 33.04 -15.22
N ALA A 74 -34.33 32.64 -16.38
CA ALA A 74 -34.44 33.38 -17.62
C ALA A 74 -35.65 32.94 -18.44
N ASP A 75 -36.41 33.89 -19.01
CA ASP A 75 -37.46 33.58 -19.97
C ASP A 75 -36.82 33.19 -21.31
N LEU A 76 -36.80 31.88 -21.58
CA LEU A 76 -36.14 31.28 -22.75
C LEU A 76 -36.88 31.55 -24.07
N SER A 77 -38.03 32.21 -24.01
CA SER A 77 -38.87 32.54 -25.16
C SER A 77 -38.33 33.75 -25.94
N ASP A 78 -37.53 34.61 -25.30
CA ASP A 78 -36.90 35.78 -25.94
C ASP A 78 -35.49 35.42 -26.45
N PRO A 79 -35.23 35.49 -27.78
CA PRO A 79 -33.91 35.26 -28.36
C PRO A 79 -32.79 36.12 -27.76
N ALA A 80 -33.10 37.34 -27.32
CA ALA A 80 -32.12 38.24 -26.71
C ALA A 80 -31.69 37.75 -25.30
N VAL A 81 -32.67 37.32 -24.50
CA VAL A 81 -32.44 36.73 -23.17
C VAL A 81 -31.67 35.43 -23.31
N LEU A 82 -32.05 34.55 -24.25
CA LEU A 82 -31.35 33.30 -24.51
C LEU A 82 -29.87 33.51 -24.86
N LYS A 83 -29.57 34.45 -25.77
CA LYS A 83 -28.18 34.78 -26.14
C LYS A 83 -27.37 35.28 -24.94
N SER A 84 -27.99 36.10 -24.09
CA SER A 84 -27.34 36.62 -22.88
C SER A 84 -27.06 35.53 -21.84
N SER A 85 -28.01 34.62 -21.62
CA SER A 85 -27.87 33.50 -20.68
C SER A 85 -26.82 32.49 -21.14
N VAL A 86 -26.76 32.18 -22.44
CA VAL A 86 -25.71 31.30 -23.00
C VAL A 86 -24.33 31.94 -22.84
N THR A 87 -24.20 33.24 -23.13
CA THR A 87 -22.92 33.96 -22.96
C THR A 87 -22.48 33.97 -21.49
N SER A 88 -23.42 34.18 -20.56
CA SER A 88 -23.19 34.11 -19.12
C SER A 88 -22.69 32.73 -18.69
N ILE A 89 -23.34 31.64 -19.14
CA ILE A 89 -22.91 30.27 -18.85
C ILE A 89 -21.50 30.01 -19.38
N THR A 90 -21.23 30.34 -20.65
CA THR A 90 -19.91 30.11 -21.26
C THR A 90 -18.82 30.87 -20.50
N SER A 91 -19.11 32.08 -20.03
CA SER A 91 -18.16 32.86 -19.22
C SER A 91 -17.91 32.24 -17.83
N GLY A 92 -18.96 31.79 -17.13
CA GLY A 92 -18.83 31.13 -15.82
C GLY A 92 -18.09 29.79 -15.91
N LEU A 93 -18.34 29.04 -17.00
CA LEU A 93 -17.62 27.80 -17.32
C LEU A 93 -16.12 28.06 -17.58
N ALA A 94 -15.80 29.11 -18.33
CA ALA A 94 -14.40 29.48 -18.61
C ALA A 94 -13.64 29.84 -17.33
N VAL A 95 -14.25 30.61 -16.42
CA VAL A 95 -13.65 30.93 -15.12
C VAL A 95 -13.48 29.66 -14.27
N ALA A 96 -14.50 28.80 -14.21
CA ALA A 96 -14.43 27.52 -13.50
C ALA A 96 -13.25 26.67 -13.98
N PHE A 97 -13.11 26.44 -15.29
CA PHE A 97 -11.99 25.68 -15.84
C PHE A 97 -10.63 26.29 -15.52
N ASN A 98 -10.49 27.62 -15.65
CA ASN A 98 -9.24 28.31 -15.35
C ASN A 98 -8.82 28.14 -13.89
N THR A 99 -9.76 28.15 -12.94
CA THR A 99 -9.45 27.95 -11.52
C THR A 99 -8.93 26.54 -11.21
N THR A 100 -9.46 25.50 -11.86
CA THR A 100 -8.93 24.13 -11.73
C THR A 100 -7.57 23.97 -12.39
N LEU A 101 -7.40 24.51 -13.61
CA LEU A 101 -6.10 24.49 -14.29
C LEU A 101 -5.03 25.15 -13.43
N LEU A 102 -5.35 26.33 -12.87
CA LEU A 102 -4.44 27.04 -11.98
C LEU A 102 -4.11 26.22 -10.72
N GLY A 103 -5.11 25.59 -10.09
CA GLY A 103 -4.89 24.73 -8.93
C GLY A 103 -3.98 23.54 -9.23
N LEU A 104 -4.21 22.83 -10.34
CA LEU A 104 -3.37 21.71 -10.76
C LEU A 104 -1.94 22.15 -11.08
N LEU A 105 -1.78 23.27 -11.80
CA LEU A 105 -0.48 23.82 -12.14
C LEU A 105 0.29 24.22 -10.87
N LEU A 106 -0.37 24.90 -9.93
CA LEU A 106 0.25 25.31 -8.67
C LEU A 106 0.63 24.08 -7.82
N SER A 107 -0.23 23.07 -7.73
CA SER A 107 0.07 21.80 -7.05
C SER A 107 1.31 21.14 -7.65
N MET A 108 1.38 21.04 -8.99
CA MET A 108 2.52 20.45 -9.70
C MET A 108 3.82 21.22 -9.44
N VAL A 109 3.78 22.55 -9.53
CA VAL A 109 4.95 23.42 -9.32
C VAL A 109 5.44 23.38 -7.87
N LEU A 110 4.54 23.23 -6.88
CA LEU A 110 4.92 23.16 -5.47
C LEU A 110 5.39 21.76 -5.02
N MET A 111 4.92 20.70 -5.67
CA MET A 111 5.27 19.33 -5.29
C MET A 111 6.75 19.04 -5.56
N PHE A 112 7.30 19.50 -6.68
CA PHE A 112 8.71 19.31 -7.05
C PHE A 112 9.72 19.89 -6.03
N PRO A 113 9.70 21.19 -5.68
CA PRO A 113 10.63 21.76 -4.72
C PRO A 113 10.44 21.21 -3.30
N THR A 114 9.20 20.87 -2.92
CA THR A 114 8.92 20.24 -1.62
C THR A 114 9.60 18.88 -1.51
N SER A 115 9.48 18.05 -2.55
CA SER A 115 10.16 16.75 -2.61
C SER A 115 11.68 16.91 -2.64
N ALA A 116 12.20 17.84 -3.45
CA ALA A 116 13.65 18.08 -3.53
C ALA A 116 14.24 18.55 -2.19
N LEU A 117 13.55 19.44 -1.48
CA LEU A 117 13.98 19.92 -0.17
C LEU A 117 13.94 18.79 0.87
N GLN A 118 12.86 18.00 0.88
CA GLN A 118 12.76 16.85 1.79
C GLN A 118 13.90 15.85 1.55
N THR A 119 14.18 15.50 0.30
CA THR A 119 15.30 14.62 -0.05
C THR A 119 16.64 15.21 0.38
N SER A 120 16.88 16.50 0.15
CA SER A 120 18.11 17.16 0.59
C SER A 120 18.29 17.15 2.12
N GLU A 121 17.21 17.24 2.90
CA GLU A 121 17.29 17.13 4.36
C GLU A 121 17.55 15.69 4.82
N GLU A 122 16.94 14.69 4.17
CA GLU A 122 17.19 13.27 4.40
C GLU A 122 18.65 12.88 4.07
N ASP A 123 19.18 13.39 2.96
CA ASP A 123 20.58 13.20 2.56
C ASP A 123 21.55 13.82 3.58
N CYS A 124 21.26 15.03 4.06
CA CYS A 124 22.04 15.70 5.10
C CYS A 124 22.07 14.90 6.42
N LEU A 125 20.93 14.33 6.84
CA LEU A 125 20.89 13.45 8.00
C LEU A 125 21.73 12.19 7.79
N THR A 126 21.67 11.61 6.59
CA THR A 126 22.47 10.44 6.20
C THR A 126 23.97 10.74 6.24
N GLU A 127 24.40 11.91 5.76
CA GLU A 127 25.79 12.36 5.85
C GLU A 127 26.25 12.51 7.31
N ILE A 128 25.40 13.05 8.19
CA ILE A 128 25.69 13.16 9.62
C ILE A 128 25.87 11.78 10.25
N ASP A 129 25.04 10.80 9.88
CA ASP A 129 25.15 9.42 10.38
C ASP A 129 26.39 8.71 9.86
N ALA A 130 26.72 8.87 8.58
CA ALA A 130 27.96 8.38 8.01
C ALA A 130 29.17 8.97 8.74
N PHE A 131 29.18 10.28 8.99
CA PHE A 131 30.25 10.93 9.75
C PHE A 131 30.39 10.35 11.17
N CYS A 132 29.28 10.13 11.87
CA CYS A 132 29.33 9.57 13.22
C CYS A 132 29.88 8.13 13.21
N ASN A 133 29.48 7.30 12.25
CA ASN A 133 29.95 5.92 12.18
C ASN A 133 31.39 5.79 11.67
N GLU A 134 31.80 6.58 10.68
CA GLU A 134 33.12 6.46 10.06
C GLU A 134 34.22 7.23 10.81
N HIS A 135 33.88 8.36 11.44
CA HIS A 135 34.87 9.26 12.04
C HIS A 135 34.78 9.33 13.57
N LEU A 136 33.57 9.34 14.13
CA LEU A 136 33.39 9.45 15.58
C LEU A 136 33.62 8.10 16.26
N MET A 137 32.92 7.04 15.84
CA MET A 137 32.97 5.72 16.47
C MET A 137 34.38 5.10 16.56
N PRO A 138 35.24 5.15 15.52
CA PRO A 138 36.60 4.60 15.61
C PRO A 138 37.52 5.38 16.56
N ARG A 139 37.20 6.64 16.87
CA ARG A 139 37.97 7.47 17.81
C ARG A 139 37.57 7.23 19.27
N LEU A 140 36.46 6.54 19.52
CA LEU A 140 36.00 6.20 20.86
C LEU A 140 36.69 4.90 21.32
N ASN A 141 37.84 5.03 22.01
CA ASN A 141 38.58 3.91 22.58
C ASN A 141 37.96 3.46 23.92
N ASP A 142 37.22 2.36 23.90
CA ASP A 142 36.59 1.74 25.08
C ASP A 142 37.57 0.90 25.92
N GLY A 143 38.84 0.83 25.53
CA GLY A 143 39.86 0.02 26.20
C GLY A 143 39.73 -1.49 25.89
N GLY A 144 38.90 -1.88 24.93
CA GLY A 144 38.64 -3.28 24.55
C GLY A 144 39.68 -3.90 23.61
N GLN A 145 40.66 -3.14 23.11
CA GLN A 145 41.76 -3.68 22.32
C GLN A 145 43.09 -3.10 22.77
N GLU A 146 43.94 -3.96 23.32
CA GLU A 146 45.38 -3.79 23.29
C GLU A 146 45.77 -3.41 21.86
N THR A 147 46.12 -2.15 21.66
CA THR A 147 46.88 -1.76 20.48
C THR A 147 48.22 -2.44 20.67
N PRO A 148 48.62 -3.44 19.86
CA PRO A 148 49.96 -3.99 20.00
C PRO A 148 50.91 -2.85 19.64
N ALA A 149 51.51 -2.25 20.66
CA ALA A 149 52.69 -1.43 20.47
C ALA A 149 53.72 -2.35 19.83
N PHE A 150 53.96 -2.16 18.53
CA PHE A 150 55.02 -2.85 17.83
C PHE A 150 56.35 -2.25 18.34
N GLU A 151 56.80 -2.71 19.51
CA GLU A 151 58.16 -2.51 19.96
C GLU A 151 59.07 -3.37 19.09
N PHE A 152 59.95 -2.71 18.34
CA PHE A 152 60.99 -3.38 17.58
C PHE A 152 62.04 -3.88 18.58
N SER A 153 61.90 -5.12 19.05
CA SER A 153 62.95 -5.78 19.83
C SER A 153 64.04 -6.30 18.88
N GLU A 154 65.30 -5.95 19.17
CA GLU A 154 66.48 -6.27 18.36
C GLU A 154 66.88 -7.77 18.36
N ASP A 155 66.01 -8.69 18.79
CA ASP A 155 66.32 -10.11 18.92
C ASP A 155 65.55 -10.98 17.90
N PRO A 156 66.13 -11.26 16.71
CA PRO A 156 65.48 -12.05 15.66
C PRO A 156 65.20 -13.50 16.06
N THR A 157 65.83 -14.01 17.12
CA THR A 157 65.61 -15.35 17.65
C THR A 157 64.38 -15.43 18.56
N GLY A 158 64.15 -14.43 19.41
CA GLY A 158 62.97 -14.36 20.28
C GLY A 158 61.66 -14.18 19.50
N PHE A 159 61.68 -13.40 18.41
CA PHE A 159 60.52 -13.21 17.54
C PHE A 159 60.06 -14.50 16.86
N LEU A 160 61.00 -15.35 16.44
CA LEU A 160 60.69 -16.63 15.80
C LEU A 160 60.10 -17.64 16.80
N GLU A 161 60.54 -17.63 18.04
CA GLU A 161 60.01 -18.48 19.10
C GLU A 161 58.63 -17.99 19.59
N GLU A 162 58.43 -16.67 19.63
CA GLU A 162 57.12 -16.06 19.91
C GLU A 162 56.13 -16.29 18.77
N LEU A 163 56.55 -16.15 17.50
CA LEU A 163 55.73 -16.51 16.35
C LEU A 163 55.42 -18.00 16.32
N ALA A 164 56.38 -18.88 16.61
CA ALA A 164 56.14 -20.31 16.69
C ALA A 164 55.13 -20.65 17.80
N GLY A 165 55.24 -20.02 18.97
CA GLY A 165 54.29 -20.17 20.06
C GLY A 165 52.90 -19.60 19.77
N LYS A 166 52.83 -18.41 19.15
CA LYS A 166 51.56 -17.77 18.73
C LYS A 166 50.89 -18.51 17.58
N LEU A 167 51.65 -19.05 16.63
CA LEU A 167 51.12 -19.80 15.49
C LEU A 167 50.65 -21.20 15.92
N ALA A 168 51.36 -21.87 16.83
CA ALA A 168 50.94 -23.14 17.39
C ALA A 168 49.67 -23.01 18.24
N SER A 169 49.57 -21.95 19.06
CA SER A 169 48.39 -21.69 19.87
C SER A 169 47.18 -21.21 19.05
N GLN A 170 47.39 -20.48 17.94
CA GLN A 170 46.31 -20.13 17.01
C GLN A 170 45.81 -21.32 16.19
N GLN A 171 46.68 -22.25 15.79
CA GLN A 171 46.24 -23.47 15.11
C GLN A 171 45.29 -24.31 15.97
N HIS A 172 45.54 -24.42 17.28
CA HIS A 172 44.66 -25.18 18.17
C HIS A 172 43.25 -24.56 18.26
N LYS A 173 43.18 -23.23 18.44
CA LYS A 173 41.91 -22.49 18.45
C LYS A 173 41.17 -22.55 17.12
N PHE A 174 41.90 -22.57 16.01
CA PHE A 174 41.31 -22.73 14.68
C PHE A 174 40.71 -24.13 14.48
N LEU A 175 41.40 -25.18 14.92
CA LEU A 175 40.89 -26.56 14.86
C LEU A 175 39.66 -26.76 15.76
N GLU A 176 39.66 -26.15 16.94
CA GLU A 176 38.51 -26.15 17.85
C GLU A 176 37.31 -25.40 17.22
N SER A 177 37.57 -24.22 16.64
CA SER A 177 36.55 -23.45 15.92
C SER A 177 36.00 -24.19 14.70
N LEU A 178 36.84 -24.89 13.92
CA LEU A 178 36.39 -25.72 12.79
C LEU A 178 35.53 -26.90 13.25
N THR A 179 35.92 -27.56 14.32
CA THR A 179 35.16 -28.69 14.87
C THR A 179 33.81 -28.22 15.42
N GLN A 180 33.78 -27.09 16.11
CA GLN A 180 32.55 -26.47 16.62
C GLN A 180 31.66 -25.98 15.48
N THR A 181 32.23 -25.36 14.45
CA THR A 181 31.50 -24.89 13.27
C THR A 181 30.91 -26.07 12.49
N SER A 182 31.64 -27.17 12.35
CA SER A 182 31.11 -28.42 11.77
C SER A 182 29.96 -29.00 12.59
N GLY A 183 30.04 -28.94 13.93
CA GLY A 183 28.94 -29.35 14.81
C GLY A 183 27.69 -28.48 14.64
N ASN A 184 27.85 -27.16 14.57
CA ASN A 184 26.76 -26.22 14.33
C ASN A 184 26.16 -26.36 12.92
N LEU A 185 26.97 -26.65 11.91
CA LEU A 185 26.48 -26.90 10.55
C LEU A 185 25.63 -28.18 10.50
N THR A 186 26.05 -29.22 11.21
CA THR A 186 25.31 -30.49 11.30
C THR A 186 23.96 -30.31 11.98
N SER A 187 23.90 -29.52 13.05
CA SER A 187 22.63 -29.23 13.73
C SER A 187 21.70 -28.36 12.88
N VAL A 188 22.23 -27.41 12.07
CA VAL A 188 21.42 -26.64 11.11
C VAL A 188 20.85 -27.55 10.03
N LEU A 189 21.64 -28.49 9.48
CA LEU A 189 21.16 -29.46 8.49
C LEU A 189 20.07 -30.37 9.07
N GLN A 190 20.21 -30.81 10.32
CA GLN A 190 19.21 -31.62 11.01
C GLN A 190 17.91 -30.86 11.26
N ASN A 191 17.99 -29.58 11.66
CA ASN A 191 16.83 -28.72 11.84
C ASN A 191 16.12 -28.38 10.51
N LEU A 192 16.87 -28.27 9.41
CA LEU A 192 16.30 -28.06 8.09
C LEU A 192 15.58 -29.31 7.58
N ASP A 193 16.14 -30.50 7.82
CA ASP A 193 15.52 -31.78 7.46
C ASP A 193 14.22 -32.03 8.24
N GLU A 194 14.21 -31.74 9.55
CA GLU A 194 13.03 -31.85 10.42
C GLU A 194 11.94 -30.83 10.03
N LYS A 195 12.32 -29.59 9.66
CA LYS A 195 11.36 -28.61 9.15
C LYS A 195 10.82 -28.95 7.77
N ALA A 196 11.65 -29.50 6.88
CA ALA A 196 11.23 -29.90 5.53
C ALA A 196 10.24 -31.06 5.60
N THR A 197 10.52 -32.09 6.40
CA THR A 197 9.60 -33.21 6.63
C THR A 197 8.31 -32.78 7.32
N GLY A 198 8.39 -31.89 8.32
CA GLY A 198 7.22 -31.32 9.00
C GLY A 198 6.32 -30.48 8.08
N GLN A 199 6.91 -29.62 7.23
CA GLN A 199 6.15 -28.83 6.26
C GLN A 199 5.49 -29.71 5.18
N GLN A 200 6.19 -30.75 4.71
CA GLN A 200 5.66 -31.64 3.69
C GLN A 200 4.48 -32.49 4.20
N ALA A 201 4.53 -32.96 5.45
CA ALA A 201 3.42 -33.64 6.10
C ALA A 201 2.20 -32.71 6.29
N ALA A 202 2.43 -31.47 6.74
CA ALA A 202 1.37 -30.48 6.89
C ALA A 202 0.73 -30.07 5.54
N LEU A 203 1.51 -30.02 4.47
CA LEU A 203 1.03 -29.78 3.11
C LEU A 203 0.16 -30.94 2.60
N ALA A 204 0.60 -32.19 2.79
CA ALA A 204 -0.19 -33.36 2.40
C ALA A 204 -1.53 -33.41 3.13
N GLU A 205 -1.56 -33.08 4.42
CA GLU A 205 -2.79 -33.03 5.21
C GLU A 205 -3.73 -31.89 4.75
N ARG A 206 -3.18 -30.70 4.46
CA ARG A 206 -3.96 -29.56 3.93
C ARG A 206 -4.56 -29.86 2.55
N ILE A 207 -3.79 -30.48 1.66
CA ILE A 207 -4.26 -30.89 0.33
C ILE A 207 -5.34 -31.96 0.47
N GLY A 208 -5.16 -32.93 1.36
CA GLY A 208 -6.17 -33.96 1.65
C GLY A 208 -7.50 -33.38 2.15
N ARG A 209 -7.45 -32.47 3.14
CA ARG A 209 -8.64 -31.79 3.67
C ARG A 209 -9.34 -30.93 2.60
N MET A 210 -8.58 -30.18 1.81
CA MET A 210 -9.15 -29.35 0.74
C MET A 210 -9.78 -30.19 -0.38
N THR A 211 -9.16 -31.31 -0.75
CA THR A 211 -9.71 -32.24 -1.76
C THR A 211 -11.00 -32.89 -1.26
N HIS A 212 -11.06 -33.25 0.03
CA HIS A 212 -12.29 -33.79 0.61
C HIS A 212 -13.40 -32.74 0.67
N GLU A 213 -13.10 -31.51 1.08
CA GLU A 213 -14.07 -30.43 1.18
C GLU A 213 -14.60 -29.99 -0.19
N THR A 214 -13.75 -29.93 -1.21
CA THR A 214 -14.16 -29.62 -2.59
C THR A 214 -15.04 -30.71 -3.18
N ASN A 215 -14.75 -31.99 -2.91
CA ASN A 215 -15.56 -33.11 -3.40
C ASN A 215 -16.95 -33.14 -2.73
N GLU A 216 -17.03 -32.89 -1.43
CA GLU A 216 -18.30 -32.76 -0.71
C GLU A 216 -19.13 -31.57 -1.20
N ARG A 217 -18.51 -30.40 -1.42
CA ARG A 217 -19.19 -29.24 -2.02
C ARG A 217 -19.66 -29.50 -3.45
N ALA A 218 -18.86 -30.21 -4.25
CA ALA A 218 -19.25 -30.59 -5.60
C ALA A 218 -20.47 -31.52 -5.59
N ARG A 219 -20.49 -32.51 -4.69
CA ARG A 219 -21.66 -33.40 -4.50
C ARG A 219 -22.91 -32.64 -4.07
N ALA A 220 -22.80 -31.77 -3.07
CA ALA A 220 -23.91 -30.95 -2.61
C ALA A 220 -24.43 -30.00 -3.70
N ALA A 221 -23.55 -29.43 -4.52
CA ALA A 221 -23.93 -28.56 -5.64
C ALA A 221 -24.66 -29.33 -6.75
N VAL A 222 -24.20 -30.55 -7.07
CA VAL A 222 -24.86 -31.42 -8.05
C VAL A 222 -26.26 -31.83 -7.57
N GLU A 223 -26.38 -32.21 -6.30
CA GLU A 223 -27.68 -32.56 -5.70
C GLU A 223 -28.65 -31.37 -5.69
N HIS A 224 -28.17 -30.19 -5.27
CA HIS A 224 -28.95 -28.95 -5.29
C HIS A 224 -29.39 -28.57 -6.72
N SER A 225 -28.49 -28.71 -7.70
CA SER A 225 -28.82 -28.48 -9.11
C SER A 225 -29.89 -29.45 -9.61
N MET A 226 -29.83 -30.71 -9.21
CA MET A 226 -30.80 -31.73 -9.62
C MET A 226 -32.20 -31.43 -9.04
N GLN A 227 -32.27 -31.02 -7.77
CA GLN A 227 -33.53 -30.60 -7.13
C GLN A 227 -34.14 -29.36 -7.80
N MET A 228 -33.31 -28.37 -8.17
CA MET A 228 -33.77 -27.18 -8.89
C MET A 228 -34.30 -27.51 -10.28
N SER A 229 -33.63 -28.41 -11.02
CA SER A 229 -34.13 -28.89 -12.32
C SER A 229 -35.49 -29.60 -12.19
N LEU A 230 -35.68 -30.43 -11.16
CA LEU A 230 -36.98 -31.07 -10.91
C LEU A 230 -38.08 -30.05 -10.58
N LYS A 231 -37.77 -29.00 -9.81
CA LYS A 231 -38.71 -27.89 -9.56
C LYS A 231 -39.07 -27.12 -10.83
N HIS A 232 -38.11 -26.91 -11.73
CA HIS A 232 -38.40 -26.25 -13.01
C HIS A 232 -39.29 -27.12 -13.90
N LEU A 233 -39.06 -28.42 -13.95
CA LEU A 233 -39.90 -29.34 -14.72
C LEU A 233 -41.33 -29.40 -14.18
N SER A 234 -41.52 -29.47 -12.85
CA SER A 234 -42.86 -29.45 -12.26
C SER A 234 -43.57 -28.10 -12.43
N ALA A 235 -42.85 -26.98 -12.39
CA ALA A 235 -43.39 -25.66 -12.69
C ALA A 235 -43.84 -25.53 -14.15
N ILE A 236 -43.08 -26.13 -15.09
CA ILE A 236 -43.46 -26.19 -16.51
C ILE A 236 -44.71 -27.05 -16.69
N GLU A 237 -44.80 -28.22 -16.04
CA GLU A 237 -45.98 -29.07 -16.08
C GLU A 237 -47.23 -28.34 -15.55
N ALA A 238 -47.11 -27.64 -14.42
CA ALA A 238 -48.18 -26.81 -13.87
C ALA A 238 -48.57 -25.66 -14.83
N GLY A 239 -47.58 -25.03 -15.48
CA GLY A 239 -47.81 -23.99 -16.48
C GLY A 239 -48.55 -24.51 -17.71
N ILE A 240 -48.18 -25.69 -18.23
CA ILE A 240 -48.84 -26.34 -19.36
C ILE A 240 -50.28 -26.71 -19.00
N ASN A 241 -50.52 -27.26 -17.81
CA ASN A 241 -51.87 -27.56 -17.33
C ASN A 241 -52.72 -26.29 -17.14
N GLY A 242 -52.13 -25.21 -16.65
CA GLY A 242 -52.79 -23.91 -16.54
C GLY A 242 -53.17 -23.32 -17.90
N ILE A 243 -52.27 -23.41 -18.89
CA ILE A 243 -52.56 -23.01 -20.27
C ILE A 243 -53.67 -23.88 -20.85
N ASN A 244 -53.64 -25.20 -20.62
CA ASN A 244 -54.67 -26.11 -21.12
C ASN A 244 -56.05 -25.80 -20.49
N ALA A 245 -56.11 -25.53 -19.19
CA ALA A 245 -57.34 -25.10 -18.51
C ALA A 245 -57.86 -23.75 -19.01
N ALA A 246 -56.97 -22.79 -19.29
CA ALA A 246 -57.33 -21.52 -19.91
C ALA A 246 -57.87 -21.71 -21.33
N LEU A 247 -57.21 -22.54 -22.15
CA LEU A 247 -57.66 -22.88 -23.49
C LEU A 247 -59.01 -23.61 -23.47
N GLN A 248 -59.28 -24.47 -22.48
CA GLN A 248 -60.59 -25.10 -22.30
C GLN A 248 -61.67 -24.08 -21.92
N ASN A 249 -61.37 -23.13 -21.03
CA ASN A 249 -62.27 -22.02 -20.68
C ASN A 249 -62.54 -21.08 -21.88
N LEU A 250 -61.53 -20.83 -22.72
CA LEU A 250 -61.71 -20.06 -23.95
C LEU A 250 -62.44 -20.85 -25.05
N GLY A 251 -62.27 -22.18 -25.09
CA GLY A 251 -63.00 -23.08 -25.98
C GLY A 251 -64.49 -23.19 -25.63
N GLU A 252 -64.84 -23.15 -24.34
CA GLU A 252 -66.23 -23.04 -23.87
C GLU A 252 -66.84 -21.66 -24.15
N LYS A 253 -66.03 -20.60 -24.21
CA LYS A 253 -66.45 -19.24 -24.62
C LYS A 253 -66.33 -19.04 -26.13
N GLN A 254 -67.04 -19.86 -26.90
CA GLN A 254 -67.23 -19.61 -28.33
C GLN A 254 -68.13 -18.36 -28.54
N ILE A 255 -67.49 -17.25 -28.93
CA ILE A 255 -67.97 -16.16 -29.79
C ILE A 255 -69.45 -15.74 -29.66
N VAL A 256 -69.74 -14.71 -28.85
CA VAL A 256 -70.86 -13.79 -29.13
C VAL A 256 -70.31 -12.59 -29.87
N VAL A 257 -70.53 -12.56 -31.19
CA VAL A 257 -70.26 -11.39 -32.04
C VAL A 257 -71.20 -10.26 -31.62
N GLN A 258 -70.75 -9.31 -30.79
CA GLN A 258 -71.40 -8.00 -30.69
C GLN A 258 -70.73 -7.04 -31.68
N ARG A 259 -71.36 -6.94 -32.85
CA ARG A 259 -71.06 -5.97 -33.89
C ARG A 259 -71.70 -4.64 -33.49
N GLU A 260 -70.98 -3.76 -32.78
CA GLU A 260 -71.47 -2.40 -32.55
C GLU A 260 -71.28 -1.51 -33.79
N LYS A 261 -72.41 -0.92 -34.19
CA LYS A 261 -72.67 -0.18 -35.41
C LYS A 261 -72.29 1.29 -35.21
N LYS A 262 -71.25 1.78 -35.89
CA LYS A 262 -70.97 3.22 -35.99
C LYS A 262 -72.14 3.93 -36.68
N ARG A 263 -72.70 4.93 -35.99
CA ARG A 263 -73.76 5.84 -36.46
C ARG A 263 -73.22 6.71 -37.61
N GLY A 264 -73.97 6.79 -38.70
CA GLY A 264 -73.73 7.70 -39.81
C GLY A 264 -75.00 7.91 -40.64
N LEU A 265 -75.57 9.11 -40.48
CA LEU A 265 -76.20 10.01 -41.47
C LEU A 265 -77.25 9.50 -42.49
N PHE A 266 -78.30 10.32 -42.67
CA PHE A 266 -79.43 10.28 -43.64
C PHE A 266 -80.61 9.36 -43.27
N GLY A 267 -81.89 9.76 -43.36
CA GLY A 267 -82.53 10.94 -43.93
C GLY A 267 -84.04 10.91 -43.67
N ARG A 268 -84.67 12.09 -43.78
CA ARG A 268 -86.07 12.47 -43.54
C ARG A 268 -87.09 11.67 -44.36
N GLY A 269 -88.34 11.66 -43.87
CA GLY A 269 -89.54 11.26 -44.59
C GLY A 269 -90.71 11.15 -43.63
#